data_AF-A0A350MQX1-F1
#
_entry.id   AF-A0A350MQX1-F1
#
_cell.length_a   1.000
_cell.length_b   1.000
_cell.length_c   1.000
_cell.angle_alpha   90.00
_cell.angle_beta   90.00
_cell.angle_gamma   90.00
#
_symmetry.space_group_name_H-M   'P 1'
#
loop_
_entity.id
_entity.type
_entity.pdbx_description
1 polymer ?
#
loop_
_entity_poly.entity_id
_entity_poly.type
_entity_poly.pdbx_seq_one_letter_code
_entity_poly.pdbx_strand_id
1 'polypeptide(L)'
;MPSYSDVFIKSKGNSLRLKWLIFKGEHKKTDVVDMYYIGVRPGYIRKGISSVLMYEIGKKIIERGFRYAESNVEYESNFSVQSLWSHFSHRQHKSRRCYQKYFLSSTRSNDSI
;
A
#
# COMPACT_ATOMS: atom_id res chain seq x y z
N MET A 1 5.54 4.54 5.80
CA MET A 1 6.83 5.27 5.72
C MET A 1 6.53 6.75 5.90
N PRO A 2 7.30 7.56 6.66
CA PRO A 2 7.06 9.01 6.68
C PRO A 2 7.34 9.62 5.30
N SER A 3 6.54 10.62 4.91
CA SER A 3 6.76 11.34 3.65
C SER A 3 7.98 12.27 3.74
N TYR A 4 8.97 12.03 2.89
CA TYR A 4 10.16 12.89 2.75
C TYR A 4 10.04 13.88 1.59
N SER A 5 8.94 13.87 0.82
CA SER A 5 8.77 14.73 -0.35
C SER A 5 8.97 16.21 -0.02
N ASP A 6 8.44 16.67 1.11
CA ASP A 6 8.60 18.06 1.57
C ASP A 6 10.06 18.40 1.87
N VAL A 7 10.83 17.45 2.40
CA VAL A 7 12.26 17.62 2.71
C VAL A 7 13.07 17.78 1.42
N PHE A 8 12.78 16.95 0.42
CA PHE A 8 13.40 17.03 -0.89
C PHE A 8 13.04 18.34 -1.61
N ILE A 9 11.79 18.79 -1.55
CA ILE A 9 11.35 20.08 -2.11
C ILE A 9 12.09 21.24 -1.41
N LYS A 10 12.18 21.23 -0.08
CA LYS A 10 12.91 22.25 0.70
C LYS A 10 14.42 22.27 0.41
N SER A 11 15.02 21.12 0.11
CA SER A 11 16.43 21.00 -0.26
C SER A 11 16.77 21.75 -1.55
N LYS A 12 15.80 21.94 -2.47
CA LYS A 12 16.00 22.53 -3.81
C LYS A 12 17.14 21.87 -4.60
N GLY A 13 17.32 20.55 -4.44
CA GLY A 13 18.36 19.78 -5.12
C GLY A 13 19.77 19.91 -4.54
N ASN A 14 19.95 20.67 -3.45
CA ASN A 14 21.26 20.80 -2.79
C ASN A 14 21.47 19.69 -1.76
N SER A 15 22.57 18.95 -1.89
CA SER A 15 22.92 17.79 -1.06
C SER A 15 23.33 18.16 0.36
N LEU A 16 24.05 19.28 0.58
CA LEU A 16 24.44 19.76 1.90
C LEU A 16 23.21 20.23 2.69
N ARG A 17 22.32 20.96 2.02
CA ARG A 17 21.06 21.41 2.61
C ARG A 17 20.14 20.23 2.95
N LEU A 18 20.09 19.21 2.10
CA LEU A 18 19.34 17.98 2.36
C LEU A 18 19.84 17.26 3.61
N LYS A 19 21.16 17.06 3.74
CA LYS A 19 21.77 16.43 4.93
C LYS A 19 21.41 17.16 6.21
N TRP A 20 21.42 18.50 6.19
CA TRP A 20 21.06 19.31 7.36
C TRP A 20 19.58 19.20 7.74
N LEU A 21 18.67 19.22 6.75
CA LEU A 21 17.23 19.04 6.99
C LEU A 21 16.90 17.65 7.55
N ILE A 22 17.56 16.60 7.02
CA ILE A 22 17.44 15.24 7.55
C ILE A 22 17.97 15.15 8.98
N PHE A 23 19.13 15.74 9.25
CA PHE A 23 19.74 15.74 10.60
C PHE A 23 18.84 16.43 11.63
N LYS A 24 18.15 17.51 11.23
CA LYS A 24 17.15 18.17 12.07
C LYS A 24 15.89 17.34 12.34
N GLY A 25 15.75 16.19 11.69
CA GLY A 25 14.55 15.37 11.80
C GLY A 25 13.32 16.09 11.27
N GLU A 26 13.46 17.06 10.36
CA GLU A 26 12.30 17.69 9.73
C GLU A 26 11.58 16.66 8.85
N HIS A 27 10.55 16.01 9.38
CA HIS A 27 9.63 15.21 8.61
C HIS A 27 8.22 15.61 8.99
N LYS A 28 7.36 15.79 7.98
CA LYS A 28 5.98 16.19 8.22
C LYS A 28 5.25 15.00 8.86
N LYS A 29 4.48 15.28 9.92
CA LYS A 29 3.54 14.28 10.47
C LYS A 29 2.64 13.82 9.33
N THR A 30 2.70 12.54 9.02
CA THR A 30 1.93 11.94 7.94
C THR A 30 0.66 11.36 8.55
N ASP A 31 -0.50 11.78 8.06
CA ASP A 31 -1.80 11.29 8.56
C ASP A 31 -2.26 10.01 7.84
N VAL A 32 -1.50 9.59 6.82
CA VAL A 32 -1.81 8.45 5.93
C VAL A 32 -0.82 7.30 6.20
N VAL A 33 -1.34 6.08 6.28
CA VAL A 33 -0.56 4.84 6.35
C VAL A 33 -0.67 4.09 5.05
N ASP A 34 0.46 3.72 4.45
CA ASP A 34 0.48 2.82 3.30
C ASP A 34 0.41 1.37 3.77
N MET A 35 -0.61 0.64 3.32
CA MET A 35 -0.74 -0.80 3.51
C MET A 35 -0.07 -1.52 2.34
N TYR A 36 0.95 -2.32 2.65
CA TYR A 36 1.71 -3.06 1.64
C TYR A 36 1.10 -4.43 1.36
N TYR A 37 1.85 -5.49 1.65
CA TYR A 37 1.49 -6.86 1.33
C TYR A 37 1.08 -7.61 2.60
N ILE A 38 -0.01 -8.36 2.49
CA ILE A 38 -0.43 -9.32 3.50
C ILE A 38 -0.43 -10.69 2.83
N GLY A 39 0.34 -11.61 3.40
CA GLY A 39 0.43 -13.00 2.97
C GLY A 39 -0.06 -13.92 4.08
N VAL A 40 -0.94 -14.84 3.74
CA VAL A 40 -1.40 -15.90 4.65
C VAL A 40 -0.97 -17.24 4.07
N ARG A 41 -0.35 -18.08 4.91
CA ARG A 41 0.06 -19.43 4.50
C ARG A 41 -1.19 -20.23 4.07
N PRO A 42 -1.16 -21.03 2.99
CA PRO A 42 -2.35 -21.65 2.40
C PRO A 42 -3.27 -22.40 3.38
N GLY A 43 -2.71 -23.16 4.32
CA GLY A 43 -3.48 -23.90 5.34
C GLY A 43 -4.23 -23.03 6.38
N TYR A 44 -4.06 -21.71 6.31
CA TYR A 44 -4.66 -20.72 7.20
C TYR A 44 -5.63 -19.76 6.50
N ILE A 45 -5.81 -19.92 5.18
CA ILE A 45 -6.79 -19.17 4.40
C ILE A 45 -8.22 -19.57 4.85
N ARG A 46 -9.18 -18.63 4.79
CA ARG A 46 -10.60 -18.82 5.23
C ARG A 46 -10.80 -19.19 6.70
N LYS A 47 -9.79 -19.03 7.56
CA LYS A 47 -9.91 -19.21 9.02
C LYS A 47 -10.13 -17.90 9.79
N GLY A 48 -10.49 -16.81 9.11
CA GLY A 48 -10.70 -15.49 9.73
C GLY A 48 -9.42 -14.75 10.18
N ILE A 49 -8.24 -15.32 9.93
CA ILE A 49 -6.95 -14.74 10.35
C ILE A 49 -6.71 -13.35 9.75
N SER A 50 -7.09 -13.14 8.48
CA SER A 50 -6.98 -11.83 7.84
C SER A 50 -7.79 -10.75 8.57
N SER A 51 -8.96 -11.10 9.10
CA SER A 51 -9.82 -10.16 9.85
C SER A 51 -9.22 -9.80 11.21
N VAL A 52 -8.68 -10.80 11.92
CA VAL A 52 -7.99 -10.58 13.21
C VAL A 52 -6.77 -9.68 13.01
N LEU A 53 -6.00 -9.92 11.95
CA LEU A 53 -4.84 -9.10 11.59
C LEU A 53 -5.26 -7.64 11.29
N MET A 54 -6.30 -7.44 10.48
CA MET A 54 -6.80 -6.10 10.16
C MET A 54 -7.31 -5.35 11.39
N TYR A 55 -7.96 -6.05 12.33
CA TYR A 55 -8.41 -5.46 13.58
C TYR A 55 -7.24 -4.93 14.43
N GLU A 56 -6.21 -5.75 14.64
CA GLU A 56 -5.05 -5.35 15.45
C GLU A 56 -4.26 -4.23 14.77
N ILE A 57 -4.07 -4.30 13.45
CA ILE A 57 -3.45 -3.21 12.68
C ILE A 57 -4.26 -1.93 12.80
N GLY A 58 -5.58 -1.99 12.60
CA GLY A 58 -6.47 -0.84 12.69
C GLY A 58 -6.40 -0.16 14.06
N LYS A 59 -6.43 -0.95 15.14
CA LYS A 59 -6.26 -0.45 16.51
C LYS A 59 -4.94 0.31 16.68
N LYS A 60 -3.83 -0.25 16.21
CA LYS A 60 -2.51 0.39 16.29
C LYS A 60 -2.39 1.65 15.44
N ILE A 61 -3.05 1.70 14.29
CA ILE A 61 -3.11 2.88 13.42
C ILE A 61 -3.86 4.01 14.12
N ILE A 62 -5.01 3.71 14.74
CA ILE A 62 -5.82 4.68 15.49
C ILE A 62 -5.08 5.18 16.74
N GLU A 63 -4.48 4.27 17.52
CA GLU A 63 -3.68 4.62 18.71
C GLU A 63 -2.53 5.59 18.38
N ARG A 64 -1.92 5.46 17.21
CA ARG A 64 -0.84 6.34 16.74
C ARG A 64 -1.34 7.65 16.11
N GLY A 65 -2.66 7.83 15.98
CA GLY A 65 -3.28 9.05 15.48
C GLY A 65 -3.23 9.23 13.96
N PHE A 66 -3.05 8.15 13.20
CA PHE A 66 -3.22 8.18 11.75
C PHE A 66 -4.72 8.20 11.40
N ARG A 67 -5.08 8.91 10.35
CA ARG A 67 -6.48 9.16 9.95
C ARG A 67 -6.91 8.35 8.74
N TYR A 68 -5.97 8.07 7.84
CA TYR A 68 -6.25 7.41 6.57
C TYR A 68 -5.31 6.22 6.35
N ALA A 69 -5.79 5.23 5.64
CA ALA A 69 -4.98 4.12 5.14
C ALA A 69 -5.13 4.05 3.62
N GLU A 70 -4.02 4.01 2.89
CA GLU A 70 -3.99 3.78 1.45
C GLU A 70 -3.63 2.31 1.21
N SER A 71 -4.50 1.57 0.51
CA SER A 71 -4.18 0.21 0.06
C SER A 71 -3.32 0.24 -1.19
N ASN A 72 -2.48 -0.78 -1.36
CA ASN A 72 -1.73 -0.96 -2.60
C ASN A 72 -2.67 -1.42 -3.74
N VAL A 73 -2.14 -1.49 -4.97
CA VAL A 73 -2.91 -1.96 -6.13
C VAL A 73 -3.31 -3.43 -5.93
N GLU A 74 -4.61 -3.67 -5.96
CA GLU A 74 -5.21 -4.98 -5.83
C GLU A 74 -5.89 -5.38 -7.14
N TYR A 75 -5.92 -6.70 -7.41
CA TYR A 75 -6.66 -7.22 -8.55
C TYR A 75 -8.17 -7.03 -8.35
N GLU A 76 -8.84 -6.52 -9.37
CA GLU A 76 -10.29 -6.29 -9.37
C GLU A 76 -11.11 -7.58 -9.21
N SER A 77 -10.56 -8.72 -9.63
CA SER A 77 -11.19 -10.04 -9.46
C SER A 77 -10.92 -10.69 -8.11
N ASN A 78 -10.09 -10.11 -7.24
CA ASN A 78 -9.79 -10.68 -5.93
C ASN A 78 -10.84 -10.27 -4.88
N PHE A 79 -12.02 -10.87 -4.98
CA PHE A 79 -13.13 -10.62 -4.06
C PHE A 79 -12.80 -10.90 -2.59
N SER A 80 -11.85 -11.82 -2.33
CA SER A 80 -11.45 -12.15 -0.95
C SER A 80 -10.81 -10.95 -0.26
N VAL A 81 -9.94 -10.22 -0.97
CA VAL A 81 -9.29 -9.02 -0.43
C VAL A 81 -10.29 -7.86 -0.36
N GLN A 82 -11.11 -7.66 -1.41
CA GLN A 82 -12.13 -6.60 -1.42
C GLN A 82 -13.13 -6.72 -0.27
N SER A 83 -13.47 -7.94 0.13
CA SER A 83 -14.38 -8.16 1.26
C SER A 83 -13.84 -7.60 2.58
N LEU A 84 -12.51 -7.55 2.77
CA LEU A 84 -11.89 -6.97 3.97
C LEU A 84 -12.19 -5.46 4.08
N TRP A 85 -12.27 -4.76 2.94
CA TRP A 85 -12.49 -3.31 2.88
C TRP A 85 -13.96 -2.91 3.02
N SER A 86 -14.89 -3.85 2.83
CA SER A 86 -16.34 -3.60 2.90
C SER A 86 -16.80 -3.07 4.26
N HIS A 87 -16.05 -3.36 5.32
CA HIS A 87 -16.31 -2.87 6.68
C HIS A 87 -15.83 -1.43 6.92
N PHE A 88 -15.14 -0.82 5.96
CA PHE A 88 -14.58 0.53 6.07
C PHE A 88 -15.21 1.46 5.03
N SER A 89 -15.29 2.75 5.37
CA SER A 89 -15.56 3.80 4.38
C SER A 89 -14.35 3.92 3.44
N HIS A 90 -14.44 3.28 2.27
CA HIS A 90 -13.38 3.27 1.27
C HIS A 90 -13.80 4.04 0.01
N ARG A 91 -12.81 4.59 -0.70
CA ARG A 91 -12.97 5.26 -1.99
C ARG A 91 -11.88 4.75 -2.94
N GLN A 92 -12.24 4.43 -4.18
CA GLN A 92 -11.24 4.14 -5.21
C GLN A 92 -10.59 5.45 -5.68
N HIS A 93 -9.33 5.67 -5.31
CA HIS A 93 -8.58 6.89 -5.68
C HIS A 93 -7.77 6.74 -6.97
N LYS A 94 -7.30 5.53 -7.29
CA LYS A 94 -6.41 5.26 -8.43
C LYS A 94 -6.78 3.90 -9.05
N SER A 95 -6.75 3.80 -10.38
CA SER A 95 -6.89 2.52 -11.09
C SER A 95 -5.71 2.35 -12.04
N ARG A 96 -5.10 1.16 -12.05
CA ARG A 96 -4.07 0.78 -13.02
C ARG A 96 -4.58 -0.40 -13.84
N ARG A 97 -4.35 -0.38 -15.15
CA ARG A 97 -4.71 -1.47 -16.06
C ARG A 97 -3.46 -1.96 -16.77
N CYS A 98 -3.23 -3.26 -16.76
CA CYS A 98 -2.20 -3.91 -17.53
C CYS A 98 -2.85 -4.59 -18.73
N TYR A 99 -2.39 -4.26 -19.94
CA TYR A 99 -2.88 -4.89 -21.17
C TYR A 99 -1.83 -5.89 -21.66
N GLN A 100 -2.27 -7.11 -21.93
CA GLN A 100 -1.42 -8.13 -22.51
C GLN A 100 -1.51 -8.06 -24.04
N LYS A 101 -0.36 -7.85 -24.69
CA LYS A 101 -0.22 -7.95 -26.15
C LYS A 101 0.39 -9.30 -26.49
N TYR A 102 -0.36 -10.12 -27.19
CA TYR A 102 0.15 -11.38 -27.73
C TYR A 102 0.90 -11.08 -29.04
N PHE A 103 2.13 -11.58 -29.14
CA PHE A 103 2.90 -11.53 -30.38
C PHE A 103 2.80 -12.89 -31.07
N LEU A 104 2.68 -12.90 -32.40
CA LEU A 104 2.54 -14.13 -33.19
C LEU A 104 3.67 -15.16 -32.95
N SER A 105 4.83 -14.72 -32.47
CA SER A 105 5.99 -15.55 -32.15
C SER A 105 6.17 -15.85 -30.65
N SER A 106 5.24 -15.47 -29.76
CA SER A 106 5.45 -15.69 -28.33
C SER A 106 5.29 -17.16 -27.98
N THR A 107 6.39 -17.82 -27.59
CA THR A 107 6.47 -19.21 -27.12
C THR A 107 5.82 -19.46 -25.74
N ARG A 108 5.06 -18.50 -25.19
CA ARG A 108 4.33 -18.68 -23.93
C ARG A 108 3.00 -19.38 -24.21
N SER A 109 3.07 -20.70 -24.40
CA SER A 109 1.89 -21.54 -24.66
C SER A 109 1.12 -21.95 -23.39
N ASN A 110 1.62 -21.68 -22.18
CA ASN A 110 1.11 -22.32 -20.95
C ASN A 110 1.02 -21.40 -19.72
N ASP A 111 0.65 -20.13 -19.87
CA ASP A 111 0.24 -19.32 -18.70
C ASP A 111 -1.30 -19.40 -18.59
N SER A 112 -1.81 -20.44 -17.92
CA SER A 112 -3.22 -20.59 -17.58
C SER A 112 -3.63 -19.47 -16.61
N ILE A 113 -4.66 -18.70 -16.99
CA ILE A 113 -5.33 -17.71 -16.12
C ILE A 113 -6.16 -18.43 -15.06
#